data_AF-A0A1Q6ZZ17-F1
#
_entry.id   AF-A0A1Q6ZZ17-F1
#
_cell.length_a   1.000
_cell.length_b   1.000
_cell.length_c   1.000
_cell.angle_alpha   90.00
_cell.angle_beta   90.00
_cell.angle_gamma   90.00
#
_symmetry.space_group_name_H-M   'P 1'
#
loop_
_entity.id
_entity.type
_entity.pdbx_description
1 polymer ?
#
loop_
_entity_poly.entity_id
_entity_poly.type
_entity_poly.pdbx_seq_one_letter_code
_entity_poly.pdbx_strand_id
1 'polypeptide(L)'
;MTIALYARRKQWPLTGVTVRLRHSRIHAEDCAECETGQGMLDRIESEIALDGDLTEEQRVKALEIAEKCPVHRTLTSEINIRSRLV
;
A
#
# COMPACT_ATOMS: atom_id res chain seq x y z
N MET A 1 9.57 -3.34 -0.53
CA MET A 1 10.45 -4.19 -1.39
C MET A 1 10.26 -3.94 -2.88
N THR A 2 9.04 -3.95 -3.44
CA THR A 2 8.80 -3.85 -4.89
C THR A 2 9.34 -2.57 -5.54
N ILE A 3 9.14 -1.42 -4.89
CA ILE A 3 9.66 -0.13 -5.37
C ILE A 3 11.19 -0.13 -5.48
N ALA A 4 11.88 -0.54 -4.41
CA ALA A 4 13.33 -0.58 -4.36
C ALA A 4 13.92 -1.52 -5.43
N LEU A 5 13.30 -2.69 -5.64
CA LEU A 5 13.71 -3.62 -6.70
C LEU A 5 13.53 -3.00 -8.10
N TYR A 6 12.38 -2.38 -8.35
CA TYR A 6 12.06 -1.75 -9.63
C TYR A 6 13.02 -0.59 -9.94
N ALA A 7 13.24 0.30 -8.97
CA ALA A 7 14.15 1.43 -9.07
C ALA A 7 15.59 0.98 -9.34
N ARG A 8 16.08 -0.06 -8.65
CA ARG A 8 17.41 -0.65 -8.92
C ARG A 8 17.53 -1.17 -10.35
N ARG A 9 16.52 -1.88 -10.85
CA ARG A 9 16.52 -2.41 -12.24
C ARG A 9 16.51 -1.29 -13.29
N LYS A 10 15.90 -0.15 -12.96
CA LYS A 10 15.86 1.05 -13.81
C LYS A 10 17.01 2.02 -13.56
N GLN A 11 17.94 1.68 -12.66
CA GLN A 11 19.07 2.51 -12.26
C GLN A 11 18.66 3.91 -11.79
N TRP A 12 17.51 4.02 -11.11
CA TRP A 12 17.06 5.29 -10.53
C TRP A 12 17.89 5.63 -9.29
N PRO A 13 18.14 6.92 -9.01
CA PRO A 13 18.90 7.39 -7.85
C PRO A 13 18.07 7.35 -6.55
N LEU A 14 17.27 6.29 -6.36
CA LEU A 14 16.50 6.03 -5.14
C LEU A 14 17.44 5.46 -4.07
N THR A 15 17.58 6.18 -2.96
CA THR A 15 18.47 5.81 -1.83
C THR A 15 17.71 5.17 -0.68
N GLY A 16 16.42 5.49 -0.50
CA GLY A 16 15.60 5.01 0.60
C GLY A 16 14.12 4.93 0.26
N VAL A 17 13.41 3.99 0.89
CA VAL A 17 11.95 3.89 0.83
C VAL A 17 11.44 3.61 2.23
N THR A 18 10.58 4.49 2.73
CA THR A 18 9.88 4.30 3.99
C THR A 18 8.39 4.13 3.71
N VAL A 19 7.79 3.06 4.22
CA VAL A 19 6.35 2.83 4.15
C VAL A 19 5.80 2.85 5.58
N ARG A 20 4.82 3.72 5.83
CA ARG A 20 4.09 3.75 7.10
C ARG A 20 2.68 3.25 6.87
N LEU A 21 2.29 2.24 7.63
CA LEU A 21 0.94 1.71 7.62
C LEU A 21 0.20 2.12 8.89
N ARG A 22 -1.00 2.64 8.73
CA ARG A 22 -1.91 2.94 9.83
C ARG A 22 -3.17 2.11 9.66
N HIS A 23 -3.50 1.30 10.67
CA HIS A 23 -4.76 0.58 10.74
C HIS A 23 -5.71 1.34 11.66
N SER A 24 -6.96 1.50 11.23
CA SER A 24 -8.04 2.11 12.01
C SER A 24 -9.38 1.46 11.69
N ARG A 25 -10.37 1.70 12.55
CA ARG A 25 -11.76 1.37 12.25
C ARG A 25 -12.54 2.65 12.01
N ILE A 26 -13.30 2.68 10.93
CA ILE A 26 -14.12 3.83 10.52
C ILE A 26 -15.58 3.41 10.34
N HIS A 27 -16.51 4.35 10.35
CA HIS A 27 -17.87 4.06 9.92
C HIS A 27 -17.93 3.88 8.41
N ALA A 28 -18.75 2.94 7.95
CA ALA A 28 -19.00 2.71 6.52
C ALA A 28 -19.48 3.98 5.80
N GLU A 29 -20.29 4.79 6.49
CA GLU A 29 -20.82 6.08 6.01
C GLU A 29 -19.71 7.11 5.72
N ASP A 30 -18.56 6.99 6.39
CA ASP A 30 -17.39 7.86 6.20
C ASP A 30 -16.47 7.37 5.05
N CYS A 31 -16.83 6.27 4.38
CA CYS A 31 -16.11 5.75 3.22
C CYS A 31 -16.94 5.89 1.95
N ALA A 32 -16.78 7.04 1.27
CA ALA A 32 -17.48 7.33 0.01
C ALA A 32 -17.21 6.32 -1.13
N GLU A 33 -16.10 5.60 -1.06
CA GLU A 33 -15.64 4.65 -2.08
C GLU A 33 -15.90 3.18 -1.73
N CYS A 34 -16.48 2.90 -0.55
CA CYS A 34 -16.72 1.54 -0.09
C CYS A 34 -18.11 1.03 -0.51
N GLU A 35 -18.20 -0.21 -0.98
CA GLU A 35 -19.49 -0.85 -1.32
C GLU A 35 -20.34 -1.15 -0.08
N THR A 36 -19.71 -1.36 1.08
CA THR A 36 -20.40 -1.58 2.35
C THR A 36 -20.89 -0.25 2.89
N GLY A 37 -22.20 -0.03 2.91
CA GLY A 37 -22.81 1.24 3.34
C GLY A 37 -23.24 1.31 4.82
N GLN A 38 -23.08 0.25 5.61
CA GLN A 38 -23.46 0.21 7.02
C GLN A 38 -22.44 -0.56 7.86
N GLY A 39 -22.28 -0.17 9.13
CA GLY A 39 -21.37 -0.83 10.08
C GLY A 39 -19.98 -0.17 10.18
N MET A 40 -19.02 -0.91 10.73
CA MET A 40 -17.62 -0.48 10.87
C MET A 40 -16.74 -1.18 9.83
N LEU A 41 -15.82 -0.44 9.24
CA LEU A 41 -14.84 -0.96 8.29
C LEU A 41 -13.43 -0.85 8.85
N ASP A 42 -12.62 -1.87 8.60
CA ASP A 42 -11.18 -1.78 8.79
C ASP A 42 -10.57 -0.97 7.64
N ARG A 43 -9.90 0.14 7.98
CA ARG A 43 -9.16 0.97 7.04
C ARG A 43 -7.66 0.81 7.29
N ILE A 44 -6.93 0.56 6.21
CA ILE A 44 -5.47 0.57 6.20
C ILE A 44 -5.01 1.71 5.31
N GLU A 45 -4.35 2.70 5.89
CA GLU A 45 -3.74 3.83 5.19
C GLU A 45 -2.24 3.55 5.01
N SER A 46 -1.72 3.84 3.82
CA SER A 46 -0.32 3.63 3.49
C SER A 46 0.30 4.94 3.02
N GLU A 47 1.27 5.45 3.78
CA GLU A 47 2.11 6.58 3.39
C GLU A 47 3.45 6.08 2.88
N ILE A 48 3.89 6.59 1.74
CA ILE A 48 5.16 6.18 1.11
C ILE A 48 6.05 7.42 0.98
N ALA A 49 7.20 7.38 1.64
CA ALA A 49 8.26 8.35 1.47
C ALA A 49 9.39 7.73 0.63
N LEU A 50 9.88 8.51 -0.34
CA LEU A 50 10.96 8.13 -1.25
C LEU A 50 12.11 9.11 -1.07
N ASP A 51 13.29 8.58 -0.76
CA ASP A 51 14.53 9.35 -0.60
C ASP A 51 15.42 9.15 -1.83
N GLY A 52 15.99 10.24 -2.34
CA GLY A 52 16.83 10.24 -3.55
C GLY A 52 16.47 11.35 -4.54
N ASP A 53 17.32 11.54 -5.54
CA ASP A 53 17.17 12.58 -6.57
C ASP A 53 16.24 12.12 -7.71
N LEU A 54 14.99 11.85 -7.36
CA LEU A 54 13.99 11.33 -8.29
C LEU A 54 13.24 12.44 -8.99
N THR A 55 13.03 12.28 -10.30
CA THR A 55 12.10 13.14 -11.04
C THR A 55 10.65 12.88 -10.61
N GLU A 56 9.75 13.82 -10.90
CA GLU A 56 8.34 13.66 -10.56
C GLU A 56 7.72 12.44 -11.26
N GLU A 57 8.11 12.19 -12.52
CA GLU A 57 7.66 11.00 -13.26
C GLU A 57 8.13 9.70 -12.59
N GLN A 58 9.36 9.69 -12.04
CA GLN A 58 9.88 8.53 -11.30
C GLN A 58 9.12 8.33 -9.99
N ARG A 59 8.75 9.41 -9.29
CA ARG A 59 7.96 9.37 -8.05
C ARG A 59 6.55 8.83 -8.29
N VAL A 60 5.84 9.37 -9.29
CA VAL A 60 4.51 8.88 -9.70
C VAL A 60 4.58 7.41 -10.09
N LYS A 61 5.60 7.03 -10.87
CA LYS A 61 5.75 5.64 -11.29
C LYS A 61 6.11 4.71 -10.14
N ALA A 62 6.88 5.18 -9.15
CA ALA A 62 7.16 4.42 -7.94
C ALA A 62 5.88 4.14 -7.12
N LEU A 63 4.96 5.11 -7.06
CA LEU A 63 3.65 4.92 -6.42
C LEU A 63 2.82 3.85 -7.13
N GLU A 64 2.70 3.88 -8.46
CA GLU A 64 2.01 2.84 -9.23
C GLU A 64 2.60 1.43 -8.99
N ILE A 65 3.91 1.34 -8.77
CA ILE A 65 4.59 0.07 -8.47
C ILE A 65 4.33 -0.37 -7.03
N ALA A 66 4.09 0.56 -6.10
CA ALA A 66 3.75 0.27 -4.72
C ALA A 66 2.42 -0.46 -4.60
N GLU A 67 1.41 -0.05 -5.38
CA GLU A 67 0.09 -0.70 -5.45
C GLU A 67 0.16 -2.14 -5.97
N LYS A 68 1.20 -2.46 -6.75
CA LYS A 68 1.45 -3.82 -7.25
C LYS A 68 2.21 -4.69 -6.25
N CYS A 69 2.47 -4.21 -5.04
CA CYS A 69 3.23 -4.98 -4.07
C CYS A 69 2.44 -6.21 -3.59
N PRO A 70 3.11 -7.35 -3.34
CA PRO A 70 2.44 -8.59 -2.93
C PRO A 70 1.52 -8.41 -1.71
N VAL A 71 1.92 -7.60 -0.73
CA VAL A 71 1.12 -7.34 0.47
C VAL A 71 -0.15 -6.56 0.15
N HIS A 72 -0.07 -5.50 -0.66
CA HIS A 72 -1.26 -4.77 -1.11
C HIS A 72 -2.24 -5.70 -1.84
N ARG A 73 -1.73 -6.54 -2.75
CA ARG A 73 -2.55 -7.54 -3.45
C ARG A 73 -3.22 -8.54 -2.50
N THR A 74 -2.52 -8.98 -1.46
CA THR A 74 -3.11 -9.86 -0.44
C THR A 74 -4.23 -9.15 0.30
N LEU A 75 -4.03 -7.89 0.70
CA LEU A 75 -5.00 -7.10 1.46
C LEU A 75 -6.24 -6.70 0.64
N THR A 76 -6.14 -6.62 -0.69
CA THR A 76 -7.26 -6.24 -1.58
C THR A 76 -7.91 -7.42 -2.30
N SER A 77 -7.41 -8.64 -2.10
CA SER A 77 -8.02 -9.88 -2.63
C SER A 77 -9.03 -10.48 -1.66
N GLU A 78 -9.79 -11.49 -2.11
CA GLU A 78 -10.57 -12.33 -1.20
C GLU A 78 -9.63 -13.12 -0.26
N ILE A 79 -9.74 -12.90 1.05
CA ILE A 79 -8.86 -13.51 2.06
C ILE A 79 -9.61 -14.58 2.86
N ASN A 80 -9.17 -15.84 2.76
CA ASN A 80 -9.65 -16.92 3.63
C ASN A 80 -8.64 -17.15 4.78
N ILE A 81 -8.93 -16.62 5.97
CA ILE A 81 -8.09 -16.81 7.15
C ILE A 81 -8.60 -18.03 7.95
N ARG A 82 -7.72 -19.01 8.20
CA ARG A 82 -8.01 -20.18 9.03
C ARG A 82 -7.15 -20.16 10.30
N SER A 83 -7.77 -20.37 11.46
CA SER A 83 -7.09 -20.44 12.75
C SER A 83 -7.35 -21.78 13.42
N ARG A 84 -6.38 -22.30 14.17
CA ARG A 84 -6.54 -23.46 15.05
C ARG A 84 -5.77 -23.25 16.35
N LEU A 85 -6.31 -23.78 17.45
CA LEU A 85 -5.60 -23.84 18.73
C LEU A 85 -4.58 -25.00 18.67
N VAL A 86 -3.39 -24.78 19.21
CA VAL A 86 -2.31 -25.78 19.33
C VAL A 86 -1.91 -25.95 20.79
#